data_AF-A0A023G3Y4-F1
#
_entry.id   AF-A0A023G3Y4-F1
#
_cell.length_a   1.000
_cell.length_b   1.000
_cell.length_c   1.000
_cell.angle_alpha   90.00
_cell.angle_beta   90.00
_cell.angle_gamma   90.00
#
_symmetry.space_group_name_H-M   'P 1'
#
loop_
_entity.id
_entity.type
_entity.pdbx_description
1 polymer ?
#
loop_
_entity_poly.entity_id
_entity_poly.type
_entity_poly.pdbx_seq_one_letter_code
_entity_poly.pdbx_strand_id
1 'polypeptide(L)'
;HVCYKDTSYQCKTPRHGCTPLICEMFLSIMEYLTWNIIVGLLISTHLTGLAYTLHLHKPENYHQGASNITSRKESSEILNSIRMRSDSDMVTVDVYVICDQRHTALVDYDSRFTYVREFMEKVTALMQQLQPRVSINLLGVENSIKGPEIYLSLTQDDKLVTDDTLLKMITYSATDRRSDAIFLLSARNMIKSITGKDRGAKRGAALQGGLCSPQKIAIVKDNGRFSGVDTAAHELAHLFNSPHDGHGTSRKCPASARHLMNPNGQRTQPPKVFRM
;
A
#
# COMPACT_ATOMS: atom_id res chain seq x y z
N HIS A 1 24.45 -11.71 -3.45
CA HIS A 1 24.56 -10.53 -2.56
C HIS A 1 23.46 -9.54 -2.90
N VAL A 2 22.42 -9.47 -2.08
CA VAL A 2 21.53 -8.31 -2.05
C VAL A 2 22.26 -7.25 -1.24
N CYS A 3 22.48 -6.08 -1.84
CA CYS A 3 23.32 -5.02 -1.30
C CYS A 3 22.60 -4.14 -0.26
N TYR A 4 21.45 -4.60 0.22
CA TYR A 4 20.61 -3.89 1.16
C TYR A 4 20.94 -4.37 2.57
N LYS A 5 21.40 -3.45 3.42
CA LYS A 5 21.68 -3.75 4.82
C LYS A 5 20.99 -2.69 5.67
N ASP A 6 20.07 -3.19 6.47
CA ASP A 6 19.46 -2.56 7.63
C ASP A 6 18.38 -1.51 7.37
N THR A 7 17.13 -1.94 7.54
CA THR A 7 16.05 -1.04 7.96
C THR A 7 15.38 -1.67 9.17
N SER A 8 15.58 -1.08 10.34
CA SER A 8 14.66 -1.24 11.46
C SER A 8 13.32 -0.60 11.06
N TYR A 9 12.52 -1.33 10.28
CA TYR A 9 11.17 -0.90 9.95
C TYR A 9 10.29 -1.09 11.18
N GLN A 10 9.85 0.02 11.77
CA GLN A 10 8.79 0.02 12.77
C GLN A 10 7.76 1.07 12.39
N CYS A 11 6.87 0.73 11.48
CA CYS A 11 5.68 1.53 11.21
C CYS A 11 4.44 0.74 11.55
N LYS A 12 3.76 1.20 12.60
CA LYS A 12 2.33 1.03 12.85
C LYS A 12 1.89 2.25 13.64
N THR A 13 1.28 3.25 12.98
CA THR A 13 0.53 4.28 13.74
C THR A 13 -0.51 3.59 14.62
N PRO A 14 -0.88 4.13 15.80
CA PRO A 14 -1.96 3.56 16.58
C PRO A 14 -3.20 3.47 15.71
N ARG A 15 -3.75 2.26 15.54
CA ARG A 15 -5.18 2.13 15.24
C ARG A 15 -5.90 2.69 16.46
N HIS A 16 -6.06 4.01 16.52
CA HIS A 16 -7.19 4.54 17.26
C HIS A 16 -8.40 3.97 16.53
N GLY A 17 -8.95 2.89 17.09
CA GLY A 17 -10.34 2.56 16.83
C GLY A 17 -11.16 3.83 17.01
N CYS A 18 -12.23 3.95 16.25
CA CYS A 18 -13.22 5.00 16.42
C CYS A 18 -13.31 5.38 17.91
N THR A 19 -12.91 6.60 18.24
CA THR A 19 -13.20 7.12 19.57
C THR A 19 -14.71 7.06 19.74
N PRO A 20 -15.23 6.61 20.91
CA PRO A 20 -16.66 6.33 21.09
C PRO A 20 -17.56 7.51 20.66
N LEU A 21 -17.07 8.74 20.79
CA LEU A 21 -17.82 9.96 20.48
C LEU A 21 -18.24 10.13 19.01
N ILE A 22 -17.52 9.56 18.03
CA ILE A 22 -17.90 9.71 16.60
C ILE A 22 -18.81 8.55 16.15
N CYS A 23 -18.68 7.37 16.77
CA CYS A 23 -19.57 6.24 16.52
C CYS A 23 -20.97 6.44 17.13
N GLU A 24 -21.05 7.06 18.31
CA GLU A 24 -22.32 7.38 18.98
C GLU A 24 -23.17 8.39 18.17
N MET A 25 -22.53 9.37 17.52
CA MET A 25 -23.24 10.32 16.64
C MET A 25 -23.82 9.64 15.38
N PHE A 26 -23.08 8.71 14.78
CA PHE A 26 -23.56 7.98 13.60
C PHE A 26 -24.63 6.94 13.95
N LEU A 27 -24.56 6.31 15.12
CA LEU A 27 -25.61 5.41 15.60
C LEU A 27 -26.90 6.16 15.96
N SER A 28 -26.81 7.34 16.57
CA SER A 28 -28.00 8.16 16.88
C SER A 28 -28.74 8.64 15.62
N ILE A 29 -28.01 8.99 14.55
CA ILE A 29 -28.62 9.42 13.27
C ILE A 29 -29.24 8.22 12.52
N MET A 30 -28.63 7.04 12.61
CA MET A 30 -29.16 5.81 12.00
C MET A 30 -30.35 5.23 12.78
N GLU A 31 -30.39 5.36 14.11
CA GLU A 31 -31.56 5.03 14.93
C GLU A 31 -32.74 5.97 14.65
N TYR A 32 -32.50 7.26 14.42
CA TYR A 32 -33.57 8.22 14.09
C TYR A 32 -34.18 7.99 12.70
N LEU A 33 -33.36 7.57 11.72
CA LEU A 33 -33.83 7.25 10.36
C LEU A 33 -34.53 5.89 10.28
N THR A 34 -34.09 4.90 11.07
CA THR A 34 -34.75 3.59 11.12
C THR A 34 -36.08 3.64 11.87
N TRP A 35 -36.24 4.47 12.91
CA TRP A 35 -37.53 4.63 13.60
C TRP A 35 -38.62 5.23 12.70
N ASN A 36 -38.30 6.22 11.88
CA ASN A 36 -39.27 6.84 10.96
C ASN A 36 -39.65 5.92 9.78
N ILE A 37 -38.73 5.04 9.34
CA ILE A 37 -39.03 4.04 8.30
C ILE A 37 -39.85 2.88 8.88
N ILE A 38 -39.57 2.42 10.11
CA ILE A 38 -40.31 1.34 10.77
C ILE A 38 -41.73 1.78 11.16
N VAL A 39 -41.92 3.01 11.66
CA VAL A 39 -43.27 3.55 11.94
C VAL A 39 -44.06 3.78 10.65
N GLY A 40 -43.40 4.15 9.54
CA GLY A 40 -44.03 4.24 8.23
C GLY A 40 -44.48 2.88 7.64
N LEU A 41 -43.72 1.81 7.89
CA LEU A 41 -44.04 0.46 7.41
C LEU A 41 -45.09 -0.27 8.28
N LEU A 42 -45.20 0.05 9.57
CA LEU A 42 -46.18 -0.57 10.48
C LEU A 42 -47.62 -0.11 10.26
N ILE A 43 -47.85 1.02 9.58
CA ILE A 43 -49.21 1.46 9.20
C ILE A 43 -49.72 0.67 7.98
N SER A 44 -48.85 0.00 7.22
CA SER A 44 -49.24 -0.70 5.99
C SER A 44 -49.40 -2.22 6.12
N THR A 45 -49.03 -2.85 7.24
CA THR A 45 -49.05 -4.32 7.38
C THR A 45 -50.15 -4.87 8.28
N HIS A 46 -51.26 -4.14 8.46
CA HIS A 46 -52.43 -4.65 9.19
C HIS A 46 -53.25 -5.71 8.43
N LEU A 47 -52.66 -6.41 7.45
CA LEU A 47 -53.27 -7.54 6.77
C LEU A 47 -52.22 -8.62 6.52
N THR A 48 -52.58 -9.85 6.84
CA THR A 48 -51.79 -11.11 6.76
C THR A 48 -50.80 -11.34 7.91
N GLY A 49 -51.29 -12.04 8.92
CA GLY A 49 -50.46 -12.65 9.95
C GLY A 49 -49.87 -13.97 9.48
N LEU A 50 -48.61 -14.22 9.83
CA LEU A 50 -47.98 -15.53 9.91
C LEU A 50 -46.90 -15.46 10.98
N ALA A 51 -47.10 -16.20 12.08
CA ALA A 51 -46.14 -16.36 13.16
C ALA A 51 -45.16 -17.50 12.83
N TYR A 52 -43.86 -17.26 12.92
CA TYR A 52 -42.83 -18.30 12.90
C TYR A 52 -42.20 -18.42 14.28
N THR A 53 -42.32 -19.60 14.89
CA THR A 53 -41.70 -19.96 16.18
C THR A 53 -40.39 -20.69 15.90
N LEU A 54 -39.25 -20.16 16.36
CA LEU A 54 -37.95 -20.83 16.27
C LEU A 54 -37.64 -21.53 17.61
N HIS A 55 -37.50 -22.86 17.57
CA HIS A 55 -37.02 -23.69 18.68
C HIS A 55 -35.49 -23.74 18.69
N LEU A 56 -34.85 -23.38 19.80
CA LEU A 56 -33.42 -23.58 20.05
C LEU A 56 -33.20 -24.89 20.83
N HIS A 57 -32.43 -25.80 20.25
CA HIS A 57 -32.01 -27.05 20.88
C HIS A 57 -30.58 -26.90 21.42
N LYS A 58 -30.38 -27.23 22.69
CA LYS A 58 -29.08 -27.22 23.38
C LYS A 58 -28.63 -28.68 23.59
N PRO A 59 -27.38 -29.07 23.30
CA PRO A 59 -26.84 -30.30 23.82
C PRO A 59 -25.90 -30.04 25.00
N GLU A 60 -26.06 -30.87 26.03
CA GLU A 60 -25.20 -31.02 27.19
C GLU A 60 -24.15 -32.12 26.97
N ASN A 61 -22.98 -31.91 27.60
CA ASN A 61 -22.02 -32.87 28.16
C ASN A 61 -21.17 -33.76 27.23
N TYR A 62 -19.85 -33.52 27.26
CA TYR A 62 -18.85 -34.59 27.33
C TYR A 62 -17.67 -34.17 28.23
N HIS A 63 -17.38 -35.00 29.24
CA HIS A 63 -16.31 -34.84 30.21
C HIS A 63 -15.02 -35.57 29.79
N GLN A 64 -13.90 -35.09 30.35
CA GLN A 64 -12.63 -35.77 30.61
C GLN A 64 -11.60 -35.94 29.48
N GLY A 65 -10.44 -35.32 29.71
CA GLY A 65 -9.20 -35.46 28.95
C GLY A 65 -8.09 -34.56 29.51
N ALA A 66 -7.89 -34.59 30.84
CA ALA A 66 -6.83 -33.86 31.53
C ALA A 66 -5.55 -34.72 31.59
N SER A 67 -4.83 -34.77 30.47
CA SER A 67 -3.40 -35.11 30.42
C SER A 67 -2.86 -34.54 29.10
N ASN A 68 -1.68 -33.91 29.14
CA ASN A 68 -0.98 -33.20 28.04
C ASN A 68 -1.02 -31.66 28.07
N ILE A 69 -1.03 -31.04 29.26
CA ILE A 69 -0.79 -29.59 29.39
C ILE A 69 0.70 -29.23 29.09
N THR A 70 1.64 -30.12 29.39
CA THR A 70 3.08 -29.95 29.14
C THR A 70 3.46 -30.09 27.66
N SER A 71 2.96 -31.13 26.96
CA SER A 71 3.20 -31.33 25.52
C SER A 71 2.57 -30.25 24.64
N ARG A 72 1.39 -29.70 25.04
CA ARG A 72 0.77 -28.56 24.35
C ARG A 72 1.53 -27.26 24.56
N LYS A 73 2.13 -27.04 25.74
CA LYS A 73 2.98 -25.86 25.98
C LYS A 73 4.23 -25.90 25.12
N GLU A 74 4.98 -27.00 25.13
CA GLU A 74 6.17 -27.18 24.28
C GLU A 74 5.83 -27.10 22.79
N SER A 75 4.72 -27.71 22.35
CA SER A 75 4.28 -27.59 20.95
C SER A 75 3.85 -26.17 20.59
N SER A 76 3.23 -25.43 21.52
CA SER A 76 2.87 -24.02 21.29
C SER A 76 4.08 -23.10 21.29
N GLU A 77 5.11 -23.40 22.08
CA GLU A 77 6.38 -22.65 22.12
C GLU A 77 7.25 -22.96 20.90
N ILE A 78 7.25 -24.20 20.43
CA ILE A 78 7.87 -24.60 19.17
C ILE A 78 7.11 -23.99 17.98
N LEU A 79 5.77 -24.01 17.97
CA LEU A 79 4.99 -23.34 16.93
C LEU A 79 5.12 -21.82 17.00
N ASN A 80 5.19 -21.22 18.18
CA ASN A 80 5.43 -19.79 18.35
C ASN A 80 6.86 -19.42 17.94
N SER A 81 7.87 -20.25 18.21
CA SER A 81 9.24 -20.01 17.76
C SER A 81 9.41 -20.25 16.26
N ILE A 82 8.73 -21.23 15.67
CA ILE A 82 8.66 -21.43 14.21
C ILE A 82 7.91 -20.28 13.54
N ARG A 83 6.81 -19.81 14.15
CA ARG A 83 6.04 -18.64 13.68
C ARG A 83 6.88 -17.36 13.82
N MET A 84 7.57 -17.16 14.94
CA MET A 84 8.50 -16.04 15.12
C MET A 84 9.69 -16.10 14.16
N ARG A 85 10.19 -17.30 13.82
CA ARG A 85 11.28 -17.49 12.85
C ARG A 85 10.82 -17.41 11.39
N SER A 86 9.53 -17.62 11.13
CA SER A 86 8.88 -17.42 9.82
C SER A 86 8.42 -15.98 9.60
N ASP A 87 8.17 -15.23 10.68
CA ASP A 87 7.61 -13.86 10.69
C ASP A 87 8.70 -12.80 10.96
N SER A 88 9.93 -13.19 11.34
CA SER A 88 11.02 -12.23 11.66
C SER A 88 11.67 -11.53 10.46
N ASP A 89 11.38 -11.96 9.22
CA ASP A 89 12.06 -11.46 8.01
C ASP A 89 11.13 -10.80 6.99
N MET A 90 9.81 -10.72 7.26
CA MET A 90 8.85 -10.12 6.33
C MET A 90 8.23 -8.85 6.91
N VAL A 91 8.57 -7.73 6.30
CA VAL A 91 7.99 -6.41 6.58
C VAL A 91 6.75 -6.22 5.72
N THR A 92 5.62 -5.82 6.32
CA THR A 92 4.43 -5.42 5.55
C THR A 92 4.30 -3.89 5.54
N VAL A 93 4.09 -3.32 4.35
CA VAL A 93 3.89 -1.89 4.12
C VAL A 93 2.47 -1.64 3.64
N ASP A 94 1.74 -0.79 4.34
CA ASP A 94 0.41 -0.35 3.94
C ASP A 94 0.53 0.74 2.86
N VAL A 95 0.06 0.45 1.64
CA VAL A 95 0.18 1.35 0.48
C VAL A 95 -1.18 1.86 0.03
N TYR A 96 -1.25 3.17 -0.23
CA TYR A 96 -2.36 3.80 -0.96
C TYR A 96 -1.90 4.19 -2.37
N VAL A 97 -2.74 3.99 -3.38
CA VAL A 97 -2.38 4.31 -4.78
C VAL A 97 -3.33 5.38 -5.32
N ILE A 98 -2.77 6.40 -5.96
CA ILE A 98 -3.49 7.42 -6.71
C ILE A 98 -3.09 7.27 -8.18
N CYS A 99 -4.07 7.12 -9.06
CA CYS A 99 -3.88 7.12 -10.50
C CYS A 99 -4.32 8.48 -11.05
N ASP A 100 -3.41 9.18 -11.72
CA ASP A 100 -3.73 10.45 -12.37
C ASP A 100 -4.67 10.22 -13.58
N GLN A 101 -5.19 11.29 -14.16
CA GLN A 101 -6.13 11.23 -15.28
C GLN A 101 -5.56 10.52 -16.50
N ARG A 102 -4.26 10.69 -16.77
CA ARG A 102 -3.61 10.07 -17.93
C ARG A 102 -3.45 8.57 -17.73
N HIS A 103 -3.10 8.13 -16.53
CA HIS A 103 -3.02 6.71 -16.20
C HIS A 103 -4.42 6.08 -16.14
N THR A 104 -5.37 6.73 -15.48
CA THR A 104 -6.77 6.31 -15.35
C THR A 104 -7.45 6.11 -16.72
N ALA A 105 -7.07 6.89 -17.72
CA ALA A 105 -7.59 6.78 -19.09
C ALA A 105 -7.04 5.57 -19.88
N LEU A 106 -5.95 4.95 -19.44
CA LEU A 106 -5.35 3.79 -20.13
C LEU A 106 -5.93 2.44 -19.68
N VAL A 107 -6.66 2.42 -18.56
CA VAL A 107 -7.22 1.21 -17.97
C VAL A 107 -8.73 1.31 -17.92
N ASP A 108 -9.39 0.27 -18.43
CA ASP A 108 -10.86 0.16 -18.46
C ASP A 108 -11.43 0.32 -17.05
N TYR A 109 -12.57 1.03 -16.96
CA TYR A 109 -13.19 1.42 -15.69
C TYR A 109 -13.32 0.24 -14.71
N ASP A 110 -13.89 -0.87 -15.18
CA ASP A 110 -14.14 -2.08 -14.38
C ASP A 110 -12.85 -2.82 -13.99
N SER A 111 -11.73 -2.53 -14.67
CA SER A 111 -10.44 -3.21 -14.47
C SER A 111 -9.43 -2.39 -13.67
N ARG A 112 -9.69 -1.11 -13.36
CA ARG A 112 -8.72 -0.21 -12.70
C ARG A 112 -8.19 -0.75 -11.38
N PHE A 113 -9.09 -1.18 -10.50
CA PHE A 113 -8.68 -1.72 -9.21
C PHE A 113 -7.89 -3.03 -9.36
N THR A 114 -8.34 -3.92 -10.25
CA THR A 114 -7.64 -5.18 -10.57
C THR A 114 -6.24 -4.91 -11.13
N TYR A 115 -6.11 -3.98 -12.06
CA TYR A 115 -4.83 -3.55 -12.63
C TYR A 115 -3.88 -3.07 -11.53
N VAL A 116 -4.33 -2.17 -10.66
CA VAL A 116 -3.48 -1.64 -9.57
C VAL A 116 -3.12 -2.74 -8.56
N ARG A 117 -4.05 -3.64 -8.23
CA ARG A 117 -3.75 -4.81 -7.40
C ARG A 117 -2.64 -5.65 -8.02
N GLU A 118 -2.79 -6.07 -9.27
CA GLU A 118 -1.78 -6.87 -9.98
C GLU A 118 -0.45 -6.14 -10.11
N PHE A 119 -0.49 -4.81 -10.32
CA PHE A 119 0.70 -3.97 -10.35
C PHE A 119 1.45 -4.06 -9.02
N MET A 120 0.75 -3.87 -7.89
CA MET A 120 1.35 -3.93 -6.55
C MET A 120 1.75 -5.35 -6.13
N GLU A 121 1.08 -6.39 -6.63
CA GLU A 121 1.50 -7.79 -6.46
C GLU A 121 2.82 -8.06 -7.17
N LYS A 122 3.01 -7.54 -8.40
CA LYS A 122 4.28 -7.63 -9.12
C LYS A 122 5.39 -6.87 -8.38
N VAL A 123 5.10 -5.67 -7.87
CA VAL A 123 6.04 -4.92 -7.01
C VAL A 123 6.40 -5.74 -5.77
N THR A 124 5.42 -6.33 -5.09
CA THR A 124 5.64 -7.22 -3.94
C THR A 124 6.57 -8.38 -4.29
N ALA A 125 6.34 -9.05 -5.42
CA ALA A 125 7.20 -10.14 -5.86
C ALA A 125 8.67 -9.70 -6.08
N LEU A 126 8.90 -8.45 -6.51
CA LEU A 126 10.27 -7.91 -6.60
C LEU A 126 10.86 -7.64 -5.22
N MET A 127 10.08 -7.04 -4.32
CA MET A 127 10.55 -6.65 -2.99
C MET A 127 10.76 -7.85 -2.05
N GLN A 128 10.04 -8.96 -2.24
CA GLN A 128 10.25 -10.22 -1.52
C GLN A 128 11.58 -10.91 -1.88
N GLN A 129 12.26 -10.47 -2.92
CA GLN A 129 13.60 -10.97 -3.29
C GLN A 129 14.72 -10.22 -2.55
N LEU A 130 14.36 -9.24 -1.72
CA LEU A 130 15.28 -8.45 -0.90
C LEU A 130 15.29 -8.98 0.54
N GLN A 131 16.24 -8.49 1.34
CA GLN A 131 16.32 -8.76 2.78
C GLN A 131 16.33 -7.42 3.53
N PRO A 132 15.39 -7.14 4.46
CA PRO A 132 14.23 -7.98 4.75
C PRO A 132 13.30 -8.10 3.55
N ARG A 133 12.50 -9.17 3.52
CA ARG A 133 11.47 -9.35 2.50
C ARG A 133 10.37 -8.33 2.76
N VAL A 134 9.87 -7.66 1.73
CA VAL A 134 8.76 -6.71 1.90
C VAL A 134 7.51 -7.22 1.18
N SER A 135 6.41 -7.24 1.91
CA SER A 135 5.06 -7.47 1.40
C SER A 135 4.28 -6.15 1.37
N ILE A 136 3.40 -5.98 0.39
CA ILE A 136 2.57 -4.78 0.28
C ILE A 136 1.13 -5.14 0.59
N ASN A 137 0.51 -4.36 1.48
CA ASN A 137 -0.92 -4.39 1.75
C ASN A 137 -1.57 -3.17 1.08
N LEU A 138 -2.38 -3.40 0.05
CA LEU A 138 -3.05 -2.31 -0.69
C LEU A 138 -4.29 -1.83 0.09
N LEU A 139 -4.24 -0.63 0.63
CA LEU A 139 -5.33 -0.03 1.42
C LEU A 139 -6.45 0.55 0.56
N GLY A 140 -6.10 1.09 -0.60
CA GLY A 140 -7.06 1.78 -1.45
C GLY A 140 -6.46 2.28 -2.75
N VAL A 141 -7.35 2.54 -3.70
CA VAL A 141 -7.02 3.08 -5.02
C VAL A 141 -7.93 4.26 -5.29
N GLU A 142 -7.34 5.40 -5.62
CA GLU A 142 -8.04 6.59 -6.06
C GLU A 142 -7.75 6.82 -7.54
N ASN A 143 -8.80 7.01 -8.34
CA ASN A 143 -8.67 7.25 -9.78
C ASN A 143 -9.17 8.65 -10.09
N SER A 144 -8.31 9.49 -10.66
CA SER A 144 -8.71 10.82 -11.10
C SER A 144 -9.39 10.74 -12.46
N ILE A 145 -10.68 11.09 -12.52
CA ILE A 145 -11.50 10.93 -13.73
C ILE A 145 -11.74 12.29 -14.42
N LYS A 146 -12.18 13.30 -13.65
CA LYS A 146 -12.46 14.66 -14.14
C LYS A 146 -12.14 15.68 -13.05
N GLY A 147 -11.82 16.90 -13.46
CA GLY A 147 -11.53 18.03 -12.56
C GLY A 147 -10.04 18.35 -12.43
N PRO A 148 -9.69 19.40 -11.68
CA PRO A 148 -8.30 19.81 -11.50
C PRO A 148 -7.52 18.81 -10.63
N GLU A 149 -6.39 18.32 -11.13
CA GLU A 149 -5.46 17.48 -10.38
C GLU A 149 -4.53 18.35 -9.51
N ILE A 150 -5.09 18.94 -8.44
CA ILE A 150 -4.42 19.96 -7.61
C ILE A 150 -3.10 19.47 -6.97
N TYR A 151 -2.93 18.16 -6.86
CA TYR A 151 -1.74 17.51 -6.33
C TYR A 151 -0.60 17.39 -7.37
N LEU A 152 -0.83 17.75 -8.63
CA LEU A 152 0.17 17.74 -9.70
C LEU A 152 0.80 19.11 -9.94
N SER A 153 2.07 19.10 -10.37
CA SER A 153 2.71 20.22 -11.04
C SER A 153 3.01 19.83 -12.48
N LEU A 154 2.40 20.54 -13.43
CA LEU A 154 2.50 20.23 -14.85
C LEU A 154 3.13 21.41 -15.61
N THR A 155 3.93 21.11 -16.62
CA THR A 155 4.33 22.09 -17.63
C THR A 155 3.15 22.45 -18.54
N GLN A 156 3.29 23.50 -19.34
CA GLN A 156 2.32 23.81 -20.41
C GLN A 156 2.14 22.62 -21.38
N ASP A 157 3.22 21.90 -21.69
CA ASP A 157 3.18 20.68 -22.53
C ASP A 157 2.78 19.41 -21.79
N ASP A 158 2.09 19.53 -20.65
CA ASP A 158 1.47 18.40 -19.94
C ASP A 158 2.47 17.36 -19.37
N LYS A 159 3.73 17.77 -19.18
CA LYS A 159 4.77 16.97 -18.50
C LYS A 159 4.69 17.18 -16.99
N LEU A 160 4.81 16.10 -16.24
CA LEU A 160 4.82 16.11 -14.78
C LEU A 160 6.19 16.58 -14.26
N VAL A 161 6.20 17.60 -13.41
CA VAL A 161 7.38 18.13 -12.74
C VAL A 161 7.51 17.41 -11.38
N THR A 162 8.44 16.46 -11.27
CA THR A 162 8.45 15.52 -10.14
C THR A 162 8.74 16.19 -8.81
N ASP A 163 9.70 17.12 -8.75
CA ASP A 163 10.09 17.75 -7.47
C ASP A 163 8.92 18.57 -6.90
N ASP A 164 8.29 19.39 -7.72
CA ASP A 164 7.12 20.19 -7.32
C ASP A 164 5.89 19.32 -7.02
N THR A 165 5.70 18.23 -7.78
CA THR A 165 4.58 17.29 -7.57
C THR A 165 4.73 16.54 -6.24
N LEU A 166 5.94 16.12 -5.88
CA LEU A 166 6.21 15.52 -4.57
C LEU A 166 5.78 16.47 -3.44
N LEU A 167 6.16 17.76 -3.53
CA LEU A 167 5.79 18.76 -2.52
C LEU A 167 4.28 18.98 -2.43
N LYS A 168 3.58 19.10 -3.56
CA LYS A 168 2.12 19.21 -3.59
C LYS A 168 1.43 17.98 -3.01
N MET A 169 1.96 16.79 -3.29
CA MET A 169 1.42 15.52 -2.81
C MET A 169 1.56 15.35 -1.28
N ILE A 170 2.64 15.85 -0.69
CA ILE A 170 2.81 15.87 0.77
C ILE A 170 1.66 16.66 1.41
N THR A 171 1.37 17.86 0.90
CA THR A 171 0.25 18.68 1.40
C THR A 171 -1.10 18.00 1.15
N TYR A 172 -1.31 17.46 -0.05
CA TYR A 172 -2.57 16.82 -0.43
C TYR A 172 -2.90 15.57 0.40
N SER A 173 -1.88 14.84 0.87
CA SER A 173 -2.05 13.57 1.59
C SER A 173 -2.04 13.69 3.11
N ALA A 174 -1.92 14.91 3.65
CA ALA A 174 -1.66 15.14 5.07
C ALA A 174 -2.79 14.66 6.02
N THR A 175 -4.05 14.61 5.56
CA THR A 175 -5.22 14.39 6.45
C THR A 175 -5.92 13.05 6.27
N ASP A 176 -6.04 12.53 5.05
CA ASP A 176 -7.06 11.48 4.76
C ASP A 176 -6.50 10.17 4.18
N ARG A 177 -5.17 10.03 4.06
CA ARG A 177 -4.53 8.86 3.43
C ARG A 177 -3.54 8.19 4.38
N ARG A 178 -4.07 7.67 5.49
CA ARG A 178 -3.32 6.93 6.51
C ARG A 178 -2.78 5.64 5.89
N SER A 179 -1.47 5.62 5.67
CA SER A 179 -0.71 4.61 4.93
C SER A 179 0.78 4.81 5.26
N ASP A 180 1.59 3.80 5.03
CA ASP A 180 3.05 3.87 5.18
C ASP A 180 3.70 4.50 3.94
N ALA A 181 3.11 4.30 2.76
CA ALA A 181 3.51 4.91 1.49
C ALA A 181 2.31 5.23 0.59
N ILE A 182 2.47 6.26 -0.25
CA ILE A 182 1.52 6.65 -1.28
C ILE A 182 2.21 6.63 -2.64
N PHE A 183 1.61 5.91 -3.59
CA PHE A 183 2.06 5.88 -4.97
C PHE A 183 1.19 6.78 -5.84
N LEU A 184 1.80 7.63 -6.65
CA LEU A 184 1.17 8.31 -7.76
C LEU A 184 1.57 7.63 -9.06
N LEU A 185 0.62 6.95 -9.72
CA LEU A 185 0.80 6.38 -11.05
C LEU A 185 0.36 7.40 -12.11
N SER A 186 1.25 7.66 -13.08
CA SER A 186 0.99 8.61 -14.17
C SER A 186 1.49 8.09 -15.50
N ALA A 187 0.73 8.31 -16.58
CA ALA A 187 1.20 8.05 -17.93
C ALA A 187 1.93 9.24 -18.58
N ARG A 188 2.10 10.34 -17.84
CA ARG A 188 2.74 11.55 -18.33
C ARG A 188 4.24 11.36 -18.52
N ASN A 189 4.80 12.14 -19.44
CA ASN A 189 6.25 12.34 -19.45
C ASN A 189 6.66 13.12 -18.21
N MET A 190 7.82 12.81 -17.64
CA MET A 190 8.30 13.42 -16.40
C MET A 190 9.59 14.19 -16.64
N ILE A 191 9.71 15.32 -15.94
CA ILE A 191 10.93 16.11 -15.79
C ILE A 191 11.15 16.37 -14.29
N LYS A 192 12.40 16.53 -13.85
CA LYS A 192 12.67 16.84 -12.45
C LYS A 192 12.20 18.24 -12.06
N SER A 193 12.64 19.26 -12.80
CA SER A 193 12.36 20.66 -12.52
C SER A 193 12.17 21.48 -13.80
N ILE A 194 11.41 22.58 -13.69
CA ILE A 194 11.17 23.53 -14.79
C ILE A 194 12.45 24.29 -15.17
N THR A 195 13.40 24.43 -14.25
CA THR A 195 14.65 25.19 -14.43
C THR A 195 15.67 24.57 -15.39
N GLY A 196 15.29 23.52 -16.13
CA GLY A 196 15.90 23.17 -17.42
C GLY A 196 17.27 22.46 -17.37
N LYS A 197 17.77 22.06 -16.20
CA LYS A 197 18.99 21.24 -16.10
C LYS A 197 18.74 19.74 -16.33
N ASP A 198 17.50 19.35 -16.53
CA ASP A 198 17.10 17.95 -16.58
C ASP A 198 17.00 17.45 -18.02
N ARG A 199 18.07 16.79 -18.48
CA ARG A 199 18.23 16.32 -19.87
C ARG A 199 17.77 14.87 -20.10
N GLY A 200 17.20 14.21 -19.08
CA GLY A 200 16.87 12.78 -19.12
C GLY A 200 15.38 12.50 -18.93
N ALA A 201 14.87 11.47 -19.60
CA ALA A 201 13.53 10.95 -19.33
C ALA A 201 13.47 10.35 -17.93
N LYS A 202 12.84 11.06 -16.98
CA LYS A 202 12.54 10.56 -15.65
C LYS A 202 11.45 9.48 -15.73
N ARG A 203 11.60 8.41 -14.94
CA ARG A 203 10.61 7.33 -14.81
C ARG A 203 9.91 7.34 -13.46
N GLY A 204 10.54 7.91 -12.43
CA GLY A 204 9.97 8.02 -11.10
C GLY A 204 10.77 8.97 -10.20
N ALA A 205 10.20 9.20 -9.02
CA ALA A 205 10.84 9.96 -7.94
C ALA A 205 10.20 9.63 -6.59
N ALA A 206 11.02 9.51 -5.56
CA ALA A 206 10.61 9.45 -4.16
C ALA A 206 11.60 10.23 -3.28
N LEU A 207 11.15 10.60 -2.08
CA LEU A 207 12.03 11.18 -1.07
C LEU A 207 12.66 10.07 -0.24
N GLN A 208 13.99 10.02 -0.24
CA GLN A 208 14.73 8.98 0.47
C GLN A 208 14.39 9.02 1.98
N GLY A 209 14.02 7.87 2.55
CA GLY A 209 13.63 7.78 3.97
C GLY A 209 12.24 8.34 4.28
N GLY A 210 11.42 8.58 3.26
CA GLY A 210 10.09 9.17 3.42
C GLY A 210 9.04 8.25 4.04
N LEU A 211 9.29 6.93 4.12
CA LEU A 211 8.34 5.95 4.64
C LEU A 211 7.82 6.36 6.03
N CYS A 212 6.51 6.31 6.22
CA CYS A 212 5.84 6.63 7.51
C CYS A 212 6.04 8.06 8.01
N SER A 213 6.50 8.96 7.14
CA SER A 213 6.54 10.40 7.36
C SER A 213 5.55 11.11 6.42
N PRO A 214 5.36 12.43 6.54
CA PRO A 214 4.63 13.18 5.53
C PRO A 214 5.23 13.06 4.11
N GLN A 215 6.52 12.73 4.00
CA GLN A 215 7.28 12.59 2.75
C GLN A 215 7.12 11.22 2.06
N LYS A 216 6.16 10.42 2.49
CA LYS A 216 5.91 9.02 2.06
C LYS A 216 5.40 8.84 0.62
N ILE A 217 5.80 9.71 -0.30
CA ILE A 217 5.28 9.77 -1.67
C ILE A 217 6.29 9.18 -2.65
N ALA A 218 5.82 8.29 -3.52
CA ALA A 218 6.53 7.79 -4.69
C ALA A 218 5.72 8.11 -5.96
N ILE A 219 6.36 8.74 -6.94
CA ILE A 219 5.79 9.01 -8.26
C ILE A 219 6.36 8.01 -9.25
N VAL A 220 5.50 7.38 -10.05
CA VAL A 220 5.89 6.32 -10.98
C VAL A 220 5.22 6.54 -12.33
N LYS A 221 6.04 6.54 -13.38
CA LYS A 221 5.57 6.53 -14.76
C LYS A 221 5.12 5.14 -15.13
N ASP A 222 3.89 5.02 -15.60
CA ASP A 222 3.34 3.76 -16.06
C ASP A 222 2.40 3.96 -17.26
N ASN A 223 2.43 3.03 -18.21
CA ASN A 223 1.68 3.09 -19.46
C ASN A 223 0.43 2.19 -19.48
N GLY A 224 -0.08 1.78 -18.33
CA GLY A 224 -1.23 0.87 -18.24
C GLY A 224 -0.91 -0.59 -18.65
N ARG A 225 0.36 -0.93 -18.82
CA ARG A 225 0.85 -2.28 -19.16
C ARG A 225 2.00 -2.73 -18.27
N PHE A 226 1.96 -2.35 -16.99
CA PHE A 226 2.92 -2.70 -15.94
C PHE A 226 4.36 -2.23 -16.21
N SER A 227 4.57 -1.25 -17.09
CA SER A 227 5.89 -0.68 -17.39
C SER A 227 6.57 -0.02 -16.19
N GLY A 228 5.78 0.43 -15.21
CA GLY A 228 6.27 1.11 -14.02
C GLY A 228 6.67 0.19 -12.87
N VAL A 229 6.51 -1.13 -12.96
CA VAL A 229 6.69 -2.05 -11.81
C VAL A 229 8.12 -1.99 -11.23
N ASP A 230 9.15 -2.08 -12.08
CA ASP A 230 10.55 -1.99 -11.61
C ASP A 230 10.85 -0.62 -11.00
N THR A 231 10.29 0.45 -11.58
CA THR A 231 10.42 1.80 -11.04
C THR A 231 9.71 1.94 -9.70
N ALA A 232 8.51 1.40 -9.55
CA ALA A 232 7.79 1.41 -8.28
C ALA A 232 8.57 0.71 -7.17
N ALA A 233 9.17 -0.45 -7.47
CA ALA A 233 10.05 -1.12 -6.51
C ALA A 233 11.30 -0.29 -6.16
N HIS A 234 11.91 0.37 -7.16
CA HIS A 234 13.05 1.27 -6.95
C HIS A 234 12.68 2.47 -6.05
N GLU A 235 11.57 3.14 -6.34
CA GLU A 235 11.11 4.28 -5.55
C GLU A 235 10.66 3.86 -4.14
N LEU A 236 10.06 2.67 -3.97
CA LEU A 236 9.77 2.13 -2.65
C LEU A 236 11.05 1.92 -1.83
N ALA A 237 12.10 1.40 -2.45
CA ALA A 237 13.39 1.22 -1.79
C ALA A 237 14.03 2.56 -1.39
N HIS A 238 13.85 3.64 -2.17
CA HIS A 238 14.19 5.00 -1.72
C HIS A 238 13.40 5.40 -0.47
N LEU A 239 12.08 5.17 -0.41
CA LEU A 239 11.28 5.46 0.79
C LEU A 239 11.82 4.72 2.02
N PHE A 240 12.31 3.49 1.84
CA PHE A 240 13.04 2.70 2.83
C PHE A 240 14.47 3.19 3.14
N ASN A 241 14.83 4.39 2.71
CA ASN A 241 16.14 5.01 2.91
C ASN A 241 17.31 4.32 2.16
N SER A 242 17.05 3.57 1.09
CA SER A 242 18.11 3.00 0.25
C SER A 242 18.63 4.03 -0.75
N PRO A 243 19.92 4.40 -0.74
CA PRO A 243 20.49 5.20 -1.81
C PRO A 243 20.70 4.35 -3.07
N HIS A 244 21.00 5.03 -4.18
CA HIS A 244 21.46 4.36 -5.40
C HIS A 244 22.74 3.55 -5.17
N ASP A 245 22.89 2.47 -5.95
CA ASP A 245 24.15 1.73 -6.06
C ASP A 245 25.31 2.71 -6.39
N GLY A 246 26.42 2.58 -5.68
CA GLY A 246 27.62 3.40 -5.83
C GLY A 246 27.60 4.69 -5.02
N HIS A 247 26.51 4.97 -4.29
CA HIS A 247 26.33 6.20 -3.52
C HIS A 247 26.02 5.93 -2.05
N GLY A 248 26.32 6.90 -1.18
CA GLY A 248 25.98 6.86 0.25
C GLY A 248 26.44 5.57 0.94
N THR A 249 25.52 4.94 1.66
CA THR A 249 25.72 3.64 2.34
C THR A 249 25.89 2.47 1.36
N SER A 250 25.44 2.62 0.11
CA SER A 250 25.56 1.64 -0.99
C SER A 250 26.81 1.86 -1.86
N ARG A 251 27.80 2.64 -1.42
CA ARG A 251 29.03 2.90 -2.20
C ARG A 251 29.80 1.64 -2.62
N LYS A 252 29.69 0.56 -1.84
CA LYS A 252 30.32 -0.74 -2.15
C LYS A 252 29.57 -1.56 -3.21
N CYS A 253 28.38 -1.12 -3.62
CA CYS A 253 27.53 -1.79 -4.58
C CYS A 253 27.74 -1.11 -5.94
N PRO A 254 28.45 -1.74 -6.89
CA PRO A 254 28.77 -1.07 -8.14
C PRO A 254 27.51 -0.89 -8.99
N ALA A 255 27.27 0.33 -9.48
CA ALA A 255 26.14 0.61 -10.38
C ALA A 255 26.13 -0.32 -11.62
N SER A 256 27.31 -0.75 -12.10
CA SER A 256 27.44 -1.69 -13.22
C SER A 256 26.85 -3.08 -12.97
N ALA A 257 26.54 -3.45 -11.72
CA ALA A 257 25.88 -4.72 -11.39
C ALA A 257 24.36 -4.71 -11.67
N ARG A 258 23.78 -3.54 -11.95
CA ARG A 258 22.39 -3.38 -12.45
C ARG A 258 21.34 -4.01 -11.54
N HIS A 259 21.52 -3.86 -10.23
CA HIS A 259 20.53 -4.23 -9.22
C HIS A 259 19.34 -3.24 -9.24
N LEU A 260 18.36 -3.49 -8.36
CA LEU A 260 17.15 -2.68 -8.25
C LEU A 260 17.48 -1.18 -8.10
N MET A 261 18.48 -0.83 -7.29
CA MET A 261 18.88 0.55 -7.00
C MET A 261 19.90 1.15 -7.97
N ASN A 262 20.01 0.59 -9.18
CA ASN A 262 20.85 1.17 -10.22
C ASN A 262 20.35 2.59 -10.61
N PRO A 263 21.22 3.61 -10.64
CA PRO A 263 20.83 5.01 -10.88
C PRO A 263 20.28 5.29 -12.29
N ASN A 264 20.47 4.38 -13.25
CA ASN A 264 20.01 4.52 -14.64
C ASN A 264 18.68 3.80 -14.92
N GLY A 265 18.00 3.27 -13.89
CA GLY A 265 16.61 2.81 -14.00
C GLY A 265 16.37 1.60 -14.91
N GLN A 266 17.36 0.72 -15.06
CA GLN A 266 17.25 -0.50 -15.87
C GLN A 266 17.73 -1.74 -15.11
N ARG A 267 16.77 -2.52 -14.61
CA ARG A 267 17.01 -3.93 -14.27
C ARG A 267 17.14 -4.70 -15.59
N THR A 268 18.33 -5.24 -15.89
CA THR A 268 18.51 -6.13 -17.06
C THR A 268 18.54 -7.59 -16.69
N GLN A 269 18.50 -7.92 -15.40
CA GLN A 269 18.52 -9.31 -14.95
C GLN A 269 17.55 -9.49 -13.79
N PRO A 270 16.79 -10.60 -13.73
CA PRO A 270 16.18 -11.03 -12.48
C PRO A 270 17.28 -11.16 -11.41
N PRO A 271 16.96 -10.97 -10.12
CA PRO A 271 17.93 -11.09 -9.05
C PRO A 271 18.61 -12.44 -9.19
N LYS A 272 19.94 -12.43 -9.31
CA LYS A 272 20.69 -13.65 -9.18
C LYS A 272 20.45 -14.15 -7.76
N VAL A 273 19.56 -15.14 -7.64
CA VAL A 273 19.44 -15.95 -6.43
C VAL A 273 20.80 -16.63 -6.29
N PHE A 274 21.67 -16.03 -5.48
CA PHE A 274 22.86 -16.73 -5.02
C PHE A 274 22.35 -17.81 -4.08
N ARG A 275 22.25 -19.05 -4.58
CA ARG A 275 22.24 -20.21 -3.71
C ARG A 275 23.58 -20.23 -2.97
N MET A 276 23.50 -20.37 -1.64
CA MET A 276 24.66 -20.70 -0.81
C MET A 276 25.25 -22.05 -1.23
#